data_AF-A0A954A037-F1
#
_entry.id   AF-A0A954A037-F1
#
_cell.length_a   1.000
_cell.length_b   1.000
_cell.length_c   1.000
_cell.angle_alpha   90.00
_cell.angle_beta   90.00
_cell.angle_gamma   90.00
#
_symmetry.space_group_name_H-M   'P 1'
#
loop_
_entity.id
_entity.type
_entity.pdbx_description
1 polymer ?
#
loop_
_entity_poly.entity_id
_entity_poly.type
_entity_poly.pdbx_seq_one_letter_code
_entity_poly.pdbx_strand_id
1 'polypeptide(L)'
;MPKLREQIIPRRKLMLIGAECAIITGALFAGTSLPPLTSNPGVVLDFTGWPTWQFLLSCLTIAILCQACLSYNDLYDWKVSQNRGELPNRLMHSGGYSLVLLAMLVFLLPQLFYFPGLTDPRGETWKLILLLAVAYVAIYAFRAGFHWFFYK
;
A
#
# COMPACT_ATOMS: atom_id res chain seq x y z
N MET A 1 -21.33 -13.34 26.89
CA MET A 1 -21.08 -12.88 25.50
C MET A 1 -20.18 -11.66 25.56
N PRO A 2 -18.88 -11.77 25.26
CA PRO A 2 -18.01 -10.62 25.26
C PRO A 2 -18.43 -9.68 24.12
N LYS A 3 -18.70 -8.42 24.45
CA LYS A 3 -19.11 -7.39 23.51
C LYS A 3 -17.93 -7.11 22.57
N LEU A 4 -18.08 -7.42 21.28
CA LEU A 4 -17.14 -7.08 20.19
C LEU A 4 -16.79 -5.58 20.10
N ARG A 5 -17.47 -4.71 20.87
CA ARG A 5 -17.24 -3.26 20.96
C ARG A 5 -16.13 -2.83 21.92
N GLU A 6 -15.64 -3.71 22.80
CA GLU A 6 -14.60 -3.36 23.79
C GLU A 6 -13.18 -3.72 23.35
N GLN A 7 -13.00 -4.31 22.16
CA GLN A 7 -11.69 -4.37 21.54
C GLN A 7 -11.37 -2.99 20.94
N ILE A 8 -11.16 -2.02 21.83
CA ILE A 8 -10.66 -0.68 21.54
C ILE A 8 -9.33 -0.91 20.83
N ILE A 9 -9.36 -0.85 19.50
CA ILE A 9 -8.14 -0.78 18.70
C ILE A 9 -7.41 0.46 19.23
N PRO A 10 -6.22 0.32 19.83
CA PRO A 10 -5.54 1.44 20.45
C PRO A 10 -5.34 2.52 19.40
N ARG A 11 -5.64 3.79 19.73
CA ARG A 11 -5.58 4.93 18.77
C ARG A 11 -4.27 4.97 17.97
N ARG A 12 -3.16 4.53 18.58
CA ARG A 12 -1.83 4.40 17.96
C ARG A 12 -1.82 3.43 16.77
N LYS A 13 -2.51 2.28 16.87
CA LYS A 13 -2.63 1.30 15.80
C LYS A 13 -3.44 1.84 14.64
N LEU A 14 -4.51 2.59 14.93
CA LEU A 14 -5.35 3.21 13.90
C LEU A 14 -4.59 4.33 13.16
N MET A 15 -3.81 5.14 13.88
CA MET A 15 -2.91 6.14 13.27
C MET A 15 -1.83 5.49 12.39
N LEU A 16 -1.24 4.38 12.84
CA LEU A 16 -0.24 3.64 12.06
C LEU A 16 -0.85 3.08 10.75
N ILE A 17 -2.00 2.40 10.85
CA ILE A 17 -2.75 1.87 9.70
C ILE A 17 -3.09 3.01 8.72
N GLY A 18 -3.60 4.13 9.22
CA GLY A 18 -3.94 5.30 8.41
C GLY A 18 -2.73 5.89 7.68
N ALA A 19 -1.60 6.04 8.38
CA ALA A 19 -0.37 6.56 7.79
C ALA A 19 0.21 5.62 6.73
N GLU A 20 0.21 4.31 6.98
CA GLU A 20 0.67 3.31 5.99
C GLU A 20 -0.23 3.28 4.76
N CYS A 21 -1.55 3.38 4.95
CA CYS A 21 -2.50 3.48 3.84
C CYS A 21 -2.25 4.75 3.01
N ALA A 22 -2.00 5.89 3.65
CA ALA A 22 -1.65 7.13 2.98
C ALA A 22 -0.31 7.05 2.22
N ILE A 23 0.69 6.37 2.80
CA ILE A 23 1.99 6.14 2.15
C ILE A 23 1.83 5.27 0.91
N ILE A 24 1.11 4.15 1.01
CA ILE A 24 0.88 3.24 -0.15
C ILE A 24 0.10 3.97 -1.24
N THR A 25 -1.00 4.63 -0.86
CA THR A 25 -1.84 5.38 -1.81
C THR A 25 -1.03 6.49 -2.48
N GLY A 26 -0.27 7.27 -1.70
CA GLY A 26 0.59 8.33 -2.20
C GLY A 26 1.73 7.83 -3.08
N ALA A 27 2.37 6.71 -2.73
CA ALA A 27 3.44 6.11 -3.52
C ALA A 27 2.94 5.60 -4.87
N LEU A 28 1.77 4.96 -4.91
CA LEU A 28 1.13 4.51 -6.15
C LEU A 28 0.66 5.71 -6.99
N PHE A 29 0.02 6.69 -6.34
CA PHE A 29 -0.52 7.88 -7.00
C PHE A 29 0.60 8.72 -7.62
N ALA A 30 1.60 9.10 -6.83
CA ALA A 30 2.75 9.86 -7.31
C ALA A 30 3.61 9.03 -8.27
N GLY A 31 3.82 7.75 -7.99
CA GLY A 31 4.67 6.87 -8.78
C GLY A 31 4.16 6.62 -10.20
N THR A 32 2.83 6.54 -10.38
CA THR A 32 2.22 6.42 -11.71
C THR A 32 1.99 7.77 -12.41
N SER A 33 2.16 8.88 -11.67
CA SER A 33 2.06 10.25 -12.21
C SER A 33 3.42 10.89 -12.54
N LEU A 34 4.53 10.38 -11.99
CA LEU A 34 5.85 10.98 -12.13
C LEU A 34 6.64 10.42 -13.35
N PRO A 35 7.54 11.23 -13.96
CA PRO A 35 8.14 10.96 -15.26
C PRO A 35 9.19 9.84 -15.40
N PRO A 36 9.65 9.08 -14.38
CA PRO A 36 10.51 7.91 -14.66
C PRO A 36 9.71 6.64 -15.00
N LEU A 37 8.41 6.58 -14.68
CA LEU A 37 7.58 5.37 -14.84
C LEU A 37 6.33 5.59 -15.70
N THR A 38 5.95 6.84 -15.99
CA THR A 38 4.83 7.10 -16.90
C THR A 38 5.19 6.76 -18.35
N SER A 39 4.30 6.03 -19.03
CA SER A 39 4.41 5.83 -20.48
C SER A 39 3.83 7.01 -21.27
N ASN A 40 3.08 7.88 -20.59
CA ASN A 40 2.47 9.08 -21.15
C ASN A 40 2.88 10.32 -20.34
N PRO A 41 3.90 11.08 -20.77
CA PRO A 41 4.35 12.28 -20.06
C PRO A 41 3.33 13.44 -20.09
N GLY A 42 2.24 13.31 -20.87
CA GLY A 42 1.19 14.32 -21.00
C GLY A 42 0.09 14.25 -19.93
N VAL A 43 -0.01 13.18 -19.13
CA VAL A 43 -1.05 13.07 -18.10
C VAL A 43 -0.51 13.60 -16.77
N VAL A 44 -0.30 14.91 -16.74
CA VAL A 44 0.02 15.64 -15.51
C VAL A 44 -1.31 15.97 -14.81
N LEU A 45 -1.61 15.21 -13.76
CA LEU A 45 -2.43 15.59 -12.60
C LEU A 45 -3.50 16.67 -12.85
N ASP A 46 -4.51 16.37 -13.65
CA ASP A 46 -5.76 17.12 -13.58
C ASP A 46 -6.55 16.60 -12.37
N PHE A 47 -6.29 17.18 -11.19
CA PHE A 47 -6.90 16.78 -9.92
C PHE A 47 -8.43 16.96 -9.88
N THR A 48 -9.01 17.61 -10.88
CA THR A 48 -10.42 18.03 -10.90
C THR A 48 -11.32 17.21 -11.83
N GLY A 49 -10.79 16.21 -12.54
CA GLY A 49 -11.56 15.35 -13.45
C GLY A 49 -12.17 14.09 -12.83
N TRP A 50 -13.27 13.61 -13.39
CA TRP A 50 -13.84 12.26 -13.18
C TRP A 50 -12.82 11.09 -13.28
N PRO A 51 -11.85 11.08 -14.21
CA PRO A 51 -10.85 10.00 -14.27
C PRO A 51 -9.95 9.93 -13.02
N THR A 52 -9.78 11.04 -12.30
CA THR A 52 -8.92 11.11 -11.10
C THR A 52 -9.53 10.37 -9.92
N TRP A 53 -10.86 10.39 -9.78
CA TRP A 53 -11.54 9.65 -8.71
C TRP A 53 -11.44 8.13 -8.91
N GLN A 54 -11.57 7.65 -10.15
CA GLN A 54 -11.41 6.23 -10.48
C GLN A 54 -9.98 5.74 -10.22
N PHE A 55 -9.00 6.57 -10.56
CA PHE A 55 -7.59 6.32 -10.26
C PHE A 55 -7.30 6.30 -8.76
N LEU A 56 -7.85 7.26 -8.00
CA LEU A 56 -7.72 7.29 -6.54
C LEU A 56 -8.36 6.05 -5.89
N LEU A 57 -9.56 5.64 -6.36
CA LEU A 57 -10.22 4.43 -5.90
C LEU A 57 -9.42 3.17 -6.22
N SER A 58 -8.77 3.12 -7.38
CA SER A 58 -7.87 2.00 -7.75
C SER A 58 -6.67 1.93 -6.79
N CYS A 59 -6.01 3.06 -6.54
CA CYS A 59 -4.89 3.14 -5.59
C CYS A 59 -5.34 2.77 -4.16
N LEU A 60 -6.51 3.26 -3.74
CA LEU A 60 -7.09 2.96 -2.44
C LEU A 60 -7.42 1.48 -2.29
N THR A 61 -7.94 0.84 -3.35
CA THR A 61 -8.22 -0.60 -3.35
C THR A 61 -6.94 -1.41 -3.14
N ILE A 62 -5.84 -1.03 -3.83
CA ILE A 62 -4.53 -1.66 -3.62
C ILE A 62 -4.02 -1.41 -2.20
N ALA A 63 -4.17 -0.19 -1.69
CA ALA A 63 -3.78 0.14 -0.32
C ALA A 63 -4.54 -0.73 0.69
N ILE A 64 -5.87 -0.84 0.59
CA ILE A 64 -6.69 -1.70 1.45
C ILE A 64 -6.24 -3.16 1.37
N LEU A 65 -5.92 -3.65 0.17
CA LEU A 65 -5.44 -5.00 -0.03
C LEU A 65 -4.11 -5.26 0.68
N CYS A 66 -3.18 -4.30 0.56
CA CYS A 66 -1.90 -4.36 1.24
C CYS A 66 -2.07 -4.27 2.76
N GLN A 67 -3.01 -3.43 3.24
CA GLN A 67 -3.37 -3.36 4.65
C GLN A 67 -3.95 -4.68 5.16
N ALA A 68 -4.76 -5.38 4.36
CA ALA A 68 -5.25 -6.72 4.70
C ALA A 68 -4.09 -7.73 4.80
N CYS A 69 -3.14 -7.70 3.86
CA CYS A 69 -1.96 -8.57 3.88
C CYS A 69 -1.05 -8.28 5.09
N LEU A 70 -0.83 -7.00 5.42
CA LEU A 70 -0.09 -6.58 6.61
C LEU A 70 -0.81 -7.02 7.89
N SER A 71 -2.14 -6.90 7.92
CA SER A 71 -2.95 -7.31 9.07
C SER A 71 -2.97 -8.82 9.27
N TYR A 72 -2.93 -9.61 8.19
CA TYR A 72 -2.96 -11.06 8.27
C TYR A 72 -1.66 -11.64 8.84
N ASN A 73 -0.54 -10.95 8.65
CA ASN A 73 0.77 -11.44 9.13
C ASN A 73 1.13 -10.91 10.54
N ASP A 74 0.12 -10.49 11.31
CA ASP A 74 0.23 -9.98 12.68
C ASP A 74 1.24 -8.82 12.85
N LEU A 75 1.54 -8.08 11.77
CA LEU A 75 2.47 -6.94 11.81
C LEU A 75 1.95 -5.77 12.67
N TYR A 76 0.67 -5.78 13.05
CA TYR A 76 0.09 -4.82 13.98
C TYR A 76 0.02 -5.32 15.42
N ASP A 77 0.56 -6.50 15.72
CA ASP A 77 0.83 -6.90 17.10
C ASP A 77 2.11 -6.21 17.58
N TRP A 78 1.98 -5.48 18.68
CA TRP A 78 3.05 -4.69 19.27
C TRP A 78 4.23 -5.55 19.71
N LYS A 79 3.95 -6.77 20.23
CA LYS A 79 5.01 -7.71 20.67
C LYS A 79 5.89 -8.14 19.50
N VAL A 80 5.28 -8.38 18.34
CA VAL A 80 5.97 -8.75 17.11
C VAL A 80 6.73 -7.57 16.53
N SER A 81 6.14 -6.36 16.58
CA SER A 81 6.77 -5.14 16.05
C SER A 81 8.01 -4.68 16.81
N GLN A 82 8.20 -5.10 18.07
CA GLN A 82 9.41 -4.79 18.84
C GLN A 82 10.59 -5.70 18.46
N ASN A 83 10.34 -6.89 17.92
CA ASN A 83 11.41 -7.80 17.54
C ASN A 83 11.99 -7.40 16.16
N ARG A 84 13.09 -6.62 16.19
CA ARG A 84 13.78 -6.12 14.98
C ARG A 84 14.25 -7.22 14.03
N GLY A 85 14.47 -8.44 14.53
CA GLY A 85 14.86 -9.59 13.71
C GLY A 85 13.70 -10.22 12.94
N GLU A 86 12.49 -10.21 13.49
CA GLU A 86 11.31 -10.83 12.86
C GLU A 86 10.52 -9.88 11.96
N LEU A 87 10.59 -8.58 12.22
CA LEU A 87 9.87 -7.55 11.47
C LEU A 87 10.15 -7.57 9.95
N PRO A 88 11.42 -7.56 9.47
CA PRO A 88 11.68 -7.54 8.02
C PRO A 88 11.25 -8.84 7.33
N ASN A 89 11.40 -10.00 7.99
CA ASN A 89 11.01 -11.28 7.42
C ASN A 89 9.48 -11.35 7.21
N ARG A 90 8.70 -10.94 8.22
CA ARG A 90 7.23 -10.87 8.11
C ARG A 90 6.79 -9.83 7.10
N LEU A 91 7.48 -8.68 7.03
CA LEU A 91 7.17 -7.64 6.05
C LEU A 91 7.41 -8.14 4.62
N MET A 92 8.53 -8.83 4.37
CA MET A 92 8.79 -9.50 3.09
C MET A 92 7.72 -10.53 2.74
N HIS A 93 7.30 -11.36 3.69
CA HIS A 93 6.25 -12.36 3.46
C HIS A 93 4.91 -11.70 3.12
N SER A 94 4.53 -10.63 3.85
CA SER A 94 3.30 -9.86 3.55
C SER A 94 3.38 -9.13 2.21
N GLY A 95 4.56 -8.65 1.81
CA GLY A 95 4.82 -8.05 0.50
C GLY A 95 4.74 -9.08 -0.63
N GLY A 96 5.24 -10.30 -0.40
CA GLY A 96 5.07 -11.40 -1.34
C GLY A 96 3.60 -11.74 -1.57
N TYR A 97 2.81 -11.86 -0.49
CA TYR A 97 1.37 -12.12 -0.62
C TYR A 97 0.62 -11.00 -1.33
N SER A 98 0.91 -9.73 -1.01
CA SER A 98 0.25 -8.62 -1.68
C SER A 98 0.61 -8.52 -3.16
N LEU A 99 1.85 -8.83 -3.54
CA LEU A 99 2.28 -8.89 -4.95
C LEU A 99 1.56 -9.99 -5.72
N VAL A 100 1.49 -11.21 -5.16
CA VAL A 100 0.80 -12.34 -5.80
C VAL A 100 -0.69 -12.03 -5.96
N LEU A 101 -1.32 -11.47 -4.92
CA LEU A 101 -2.73 -11.16 -4.92
C LEU A 101 -3.03 -9.97 -5.86
N LEU A 102 -2.17 -8.97 -5.92
CA LEU A 102 -2.24 -7.89 -6.92
C LEU A 102 -2.14 -8.44 -8.34
N ALA A 103 -1.16 -9.31 -8.62
CA ALA A 103 -1.00 -9.93 -9.94
C ALA A 103 -2.24 -10.74 -10.34
N MET A 104 -2.80 -11.50 -9.39
CA MET A 104 -4.04 -12.25 -9.59
C MET A 104 -5.23 -11.33 -9.90
N LEU A 105 -5.38 -10.22 -9.18
CA LEU A 105 -6.44 -9.25 -9.40
C LEU A 105 -6.32 -8.50 -10.72
N VAL A 106 -5.11 -8.07 -11.10
CA VAL A 106 -4.87 -7.40 -12.39
C VAL A 106 -5.17 -8.36 -13.56
N PHE A 107 -4.88 -9.65 -13.39
CA PHE A 107 -5.18 -10.66 -14.41
C PHE A 107 -6.67 -10.97 -14.52
N LEU A 108 -7.37 -11.17 -13.39
CA LEU A 108 -8.79 -11.55 -13.36
C LEU A 108 -9.75 -10.38 -13.60
N LEU A 109 -9.43 -9.20 -13.06
CA LEU A 109 -10.28 -8.01 -13.05
C LEU A 109 -9.52 -6.76 -13.53
N PRO A 110 -9.00 -6.75 -14.77
CA PRO A 110 -8.25 -5.59 -15.30
C PRO A 110 -9.11 -4.32 -15.37
N GLN A 111 -10.44 -4.46 -15.50
CA GLN A 111 -11.37 -3.34 -15.54
C GLN A 111 -11.52 -2.61 -14.20
N LEU A 112 -11.10 -3.24 -13.09
CA LEU A 112 -11.16 -2.63 -11.77
C LEU A 112 -10.05 -1.59 -11.56
N PHE A 113 -8.96 -1.68 -12.32
CA PHE A 113 -7.81 -0.80 -12.18
C PHE A 113 -7.73 0.19 -13.33
N TYR A 114 -7.93 1.47 -13.01
CA TYR A 114 -7.76 2.56 -13.96
C TYR A 114 -6.49 3.34 -13.61
N PHE A 115 -5.51 3.30 -14.52
CA PHE A 115 -4.25 4.01 -14.39
C PHE A 115 -4.05 4.95 -15.59
N PRO A 116 -4.23 6.26 -15.43
CA PRO A 116 -4.16 7.19 -16.56
C PRO A 116 -2.73 7.32 -17.14
N GLY A 117 -1.70 7.01 -16.35
CA GLY A 117 -0.29 7.03 -16.78
C GLY A 117 0.24 5.70 -17.37
N LEU A 118 -0.53 4.60 -17.28
CA LEU A 118 -0.15 3.30 -17.85
C LEU A 118 -1.09 2.95 -19.01
N THR A 119 -0.55 2.88 -20.22
CA THR A 119 -1.35 2.67 -21.44
C THR A 119 -1.87 1.23 -21.54
N ASP A 120 -1.15 0.26 -20.94
CA ASP A 120 -1.57 -1.14 -20.83
C ASP A 120 -1.22 -1.73 -19.44
N PRO A 121 -2.20 -1.91 -18.54
CA PRO A 121 -1.99 -2.48 -17.21
C PRO A 121 -1.40 -3.91 -17.23
N ARG A 122 -1.67 -4.69 -18.29
CA ARG A 122 -1.19 -6.07 -18.41
C ARG A 122 0.28 -6.14 -18.84
N GLY A 123 0.69 -5.27 -19.77
CA GLY A 123 2.08 -5.17 -20.20
C GLY A 123 2.97 -4.48 -19.16
N GLU A 124 2.41 -3.57 -18.37
CA GLU A 124 3.17 -2.74 -17.43
C GLU A 124 3.02 -3.16 -15.97
N THR A 125 2.56 -4.38 -15.70
CA THR A 125 2.43 -4.92 -14.33
C THR A 125 3.76 -4.86 -13.57
N TRP A 126 4.89 -4.96 -14.24
CA TRP A 126 6.23 -4.82 -13.64
C TRP A 126 6.44 -3.45 -12.96
N LYS A 127 5.85 -2.37 -13.50
CA LYS A 127 5.93 -1.03 -12.90
C LYS A 127 5.13 -0.96 -11.60
N LEU A 128 3.95 -1.58 -11.59
CA LEU A 128 3.12 -1.69 -10.38
C LEU A 128 3.82 -2.50 -9.30
N ILE A 129 4.49 -3.60 -9.68
CA ILE A 129 5.30 -4.43 -8.78
C ILE A 129 6.45 -3.60 -8.18
N LEU A 130 7.18 -2.84 -8.99
CA LEU A 130 8.26 -1.96 -8.51
C LEU A 130 7.73 -0.87 -7.57
N LEU A 131 6.63 -0.21 -7.93
CA LEU A 131 6.01 0.82 -7.09
C LEU A 131 5.55 0.25 -5.75
N LEU A 132 4.98 -0.96 -5.77
CA LEU A 132 4.58 -1.62 -4.54
C LEU A 132 5.81 -2.00 -3.70
N ALA A 133 6.88 -2.50 -4.30
CA ALA A 133 8.12 -2.78 -3.59
C ALA A 133 8.70 -1.51 -2.93
N VAL A 134 8.71 -0.38 -3.65
CA VAL A 134 9.11 0.94 -3.10
C VAL A 134 8.18 1.35 -1.95
N ALA A 135 6.87 1.15 -2.07
CA ALA A 135 5.92 1.44 -1.00
C ALA A 135 6.20 0.58 0.26
N TYR A 136 6.52 -0.70 0.11
CA TYR A 136 6.90 -1.56 1.24
C TYR A 136 8.21 -1.13 1.91
N VAL A 137 9.20 -0.69 1.13
CA VAL A 137 10.43 -0.09 1.67
C VAL A 137 10.12 1.20 2.44
N ALA A 138 9.24 2.06 1.90
CA ALA A 138 8.80 3.28 2.57
C ALA A 138 8.06 2.97 3.88
N ILE A 139 7.20 1.95 3.92
CA ILE A 139 6.54 1.48 5.16
C ILE A 139 7.57 0.99 6.16
N TYR A 140 8.55 0.20 5.73
CA TYR A 140 9.61 -0.28 6.62
C TYR A 140 10.39 0.89 7.24
N ALA A 141 10.78 1.88 6.44
CA ALA A 141 11.44 3.10 6.91
C ALA A 141 10.54 3.91 7.86
N PHE A 142 9.26 4.06 7.52
CA PHE A 142 8.28 4.75 8.36
C PHE A 142 8.10 4.05 9.71
N ARG A 143 7.99 2.72 9.74
CA ARG A 143 7.90 1.92 10.97
C ARG A 143 9.16 2.04 11.82
N ALA A 144 10.35 2.00 11.19
CA ALA A 144 11.60 2.21 11.89
C ALA A 144 11.67 3.61 12.53
N GLY A 145 11.25 4.65 11.81
CA GLY A 145 11.15 6.02 12.32
C GLY A 145 10.11 6.19 13.42
N PHE A 146 8.92 5.60 13.25
CA PHE A 146 7.84 5.64 14.25
C PHE A 146 8.27 4.96 15.55
N HIS A 147 8.95 3.81 15.46
CA HIS A 147 9.52 3.15 16.63
C HIS A 147 10.60 4.00 17.29
N TRP A 148 11.43 4.72 16.53
CA TRP A 148 12.43 5.63 17.13
C TRP A 148 11.76 6.82 17.85
N PHE A 149 10.70 7.38 17.27
CA PHE A 149 10.01 8.56 17.81
C PHE A 149 9.23 8.27 19.10
N PHE A 150 8.58 7.11 19.22
CA PHE A 150 7.75 6.76 20.40
C PHE A 150 8.49 6.07 21.55
N TYR A 151 9.78 5.73 21.37
CA TYR A 151 10.60 5.01 22.36
C TYR A 151 11.84 5.79 22.85
N LYS A 152 11.89 7.10 22.60
CA LYS A 152 12.70 8.04 23.39
C LYS A 152 11.85 8.62 24.50
#